data_AF-A0A2N4TRF6-F1
#
_entry.id   AF-A0A2N4TRF6-F1
#
_cell.length_a   1.000
_cell.length_b   1.000
_cell.length_c   1.000
_cell.angle_alpha   90.00
_cell.angle_beta   90.00
_cell.angle_gamma   90.00
#
_symmetry.space_group_name_H-M   'P 1'
#
loop_
_entity.id
_entity.type
_entity.pdbx_description
1 polymer ?
#
loop_
_entity_poly.entity_id
_entity_poly.type
_entity_poly.pdbx_seq_one_letter_code
_entity_poly.pdbx_strand_id
1 'polypeptide(L)'
;MTTEPTMNPEANADDVDVEMTMEEAMALEAAQRAAANPNPVANPPAAAATEASPVFKPLTADGLGTPQRNDIDMILDIPVQLTVELGRTKVPIKNLLQLAQGSVVELDALAGEPMDVLVNGYLIAQGEVVVVNEKFGIRLTDIITPSERIRKLNR
;
A
#
# COMPACT_ATOMS: atom_id res chain seq x y z
N MET A 1 -57.07 -0.94 31.63
CA MET A 1 -57.59 -0.96 33.00
C MET A 1 -56.62 -1.81 33.80
N THR A 2 -55.61 -1.18 34.43
CA THR A 2 -55.57 -0.81 35.87
C THR A 2 -55.35 -2.07 36.72
N THR A 3 -54.27 -2.25 37.49
CA THR A 3 -53.73 -1.37 38.54
C THR A 3 -52.31 -1.82 39.02
N GLU A 4 -51.38 -0.89 39.21
CA GLU A 4 -50.35 -0.89 40.29
C GLU A 4 -51.05 -0.72 41.66
N PRO A 5 -50.47 -0.91 42.89
CA PRO A 5 -49.07 -0.71 43.36
C PRO A 5 -48.60 -1.82 44.35
N THR A 6 -47.41 -1.85 44.97
CA THR A 6 -46.96 -1.10 46.17
C THR A 6 -45.47 -1.37 46.48
N MET A 7 -44.93 -0.51 47.35
CA MET A 7 -43.56 -0.03 47.51
C MET A 7 -42.84 -0.59 48.78
N ASN A 8 -41.52 -0.79 48.68
CA ASN A 8 -40.42 -0.67 49.70
C ASN A 8 -40.30 -1.62 50.92
N PRO A 9 -39.15 -1.65 51.68
CA PRO A 9 -37.80 -1.04 51.49
C PRO A 9 -36.56 -1.94 51.88
N GLU A 10 -35.35 -1.31 51.95
CA GLU A 10 -34.06 -1.66 52.64
C GLU A 10 -33.01 -2.45 51.82
N ALA A 11 -31.68 -2.23 51.89
CA ALA A 11 -30.77 -1.17 52.35
C ALA A 11 -29.32 -1.61 51.94
N ASN A 12 -28.34 -0.70 52.08
CA ASN A 12 -26.86 -0.78 51.87
C ASN A 12 -26.37 -0.59 50.42
N ALA A 13 -25.65 0.49 50.05
CA ALA A 13 -24.48 1.19 50.62
C ALA A 13 -23.16 0.45 50.37
N ASP A 14 -22.41 0.91 49.36
CA ASP A 14 -20.94 1.01 49.41
C ASP A 14 -20.47 2.08 48.39
N ASP A 15 -19.92 3.14 48.98
CA ASP A 15 -19.23 4.28 48.38
C ASP A 15 -17.96 3.88 47.63
N VAL A 16 -17.68 4.53 46.51
CA VAL A 16 -16.32 4.63 45.96
C VAL A 16 -16.08 6.06 45.49
N ASP A 17 -15.84 6.95 46.46
CA ASP A 17 -15.17 8.22 46.24
C ASP A 17 -13.68 7.95 45.99
N VAL A 18 -13.17 8.37 44.83
CA VAL A 18 -11.73 8.53 44.59
C VAL A 18 -11.48 10.01 44.26
N GLU A 19 -11.39 10.82 45.31
CA GLU A 19 -10.68 12.09 45.26
C GLU A 19 -9.18 11.80 45.50
N MET A 20 -8.35 11.92 44.46
CA MET A 20 -6.89 11.95 44.62
C MET A 20 -6.43 13.40 44.83
N THR A 21 -5.72 13.62 45.93
CA THR A 21 -5.30 14.92 46.46
C THR A 21 -4.12 15.52 45.70
N MET A 22 -4.10 16.85 45.68
CA MET A 22 -3.14 17.73 45.00
C MET A 22 -1.72 17.74 45.61
N GLU A 23 -1.28 16.63 46.22
CA GLU A 23 0.06 16.48 46.82
C GLU A 23 0.99 15.57 46.01
N GLU A 24 0.49 14.79 45.05
CA GLU A 24 1.33 13.87 44.24
C GLU A 24 1.87 14.48 42.93
N ALA A 25 1.59 15.76 42.64
CA ALA A 25 2.05 16.45 41.43
C ALA A 25 3.43 17.14 41.56
N MET A 26 4.07 17.13 42.73
CA MET A 26 5.26 17.96 43.03
C MET A 26 6.58 17.16 43.14
N ALA A 27 6.67 16.01 42.48
CA ALA A 27 7.88 15.17 42.44
C ALA A 27 8.56 15.08 41.05
N LEU A 28 8.17 15.94 40.09
CA LEU A 28 8.78 16.05 38.76
C LEU A 28 9.80 17.21 38.62
N GLU A 29 10.22 17.79 39.74
CA GLU A 29 11.12 18.93 39.83
C GLU A 29 12.62 18.55 39.84
N ALA A 30 13.00 17.51 39.10
CA ALA A 30 14.39 17.05 38.97
C ALA A 30 14.96 17.13 37.53
N ALA A 31 14.26 17.82 36.63
CA ALA A 31 14.69 18.03 35.24
C ALA A 31 15.29 19.42 34.95
N GLN A 32 15.57 20.22 35.98
CA GLN A 32 16.33 21.48 35.86
C GLN A 32 17.82 21.25 36.14
N ARG A 33 18.47 20.55 35.20
CA ARG A 33 19.93 20.57 35.01
C ARG A 33 20.24 21.01 33.58
N ALA A 34 19.82 22.23 33.26
CA ALA A 34 20.19 22.94 32.03
C ALA A 34 20.68 24.34 32.41
N ALA A 35 21.98 24.48 32.69
CA ALA A 35 22.74 25.73 32.53
C ALA A 35 24.13 25.57 33.15
N ALA A 36 25.16 25.28 32.32
CA ALA A 36 26.52 25.77 32.51
C ALA A 36 27.45 25.21 31.40
N ASN A 37 27.61 25.94 30.30
CA ASN A 37 28.91 25.98 29.64
C ASN A 37 29.09 27.33 28.92
N PRO A 38 30.04 28.18 29.35
CA PRO A 38 30.26 29.48 28.74
C PRO A 38 31.17 29.33 27.50
N ASN A 39 30.67 29.76 26.34
CA ASN A 39 31.48 29.95 25.13
C ASN A 39 32.12 31.36 25.20
N PRO A 40 33.46 31.51 25.15
CA PRO A 40 34.06 32.79 24.84
C PRO A 40 34.23 32.92 23.33
N VAL A 41 33.56 33.91 22.75
CA VAL A 41 33.74 34.33 21.36
C VAL A 41 35.01 35.18 21.28
N ALA A 42 36.07 34.65 20.69
CA ALA A 42 37.26 35.41 20.34
C ALA A 42 37.67 35.07 18.90
N ASN A 43 37.40 35.99 17.98
CA ASN A 43 37.99 36.04 16.65
C ASN A 43 38.96 37.23 16.64
N PRO A 44 40.22 37.06 16.23
CA PRO A 44 40.71 37.82 15.06
C PRO A 44 41.83 37.07 14.29
N PRO A 45 42.43 37.67 13.23
CA PRO A 45 41.95 37.72 11.86
C PRO A 45 42.84 36.90 10.90
N ALA A 46 42.36 36.79 9.67
CA ALA A 46 42.99 36.08 8.55
C ALA A 46 44.46 36.45 8.27
N ALA A 47 45.29 35.42 8.08
CA ALA A 47 46.48 35.45 7.24
C ALA A 47 46.73 34.05 6.64
N ALA A 48 47.11 34.04 5.37
CA ALA A 48 47.04 32.93 4.43
C ALA A 48 48.03 31.78 4.67
N ALA A 49 47.62 30.54 4.35
CA ALA A 49 48.13 29.76 3.21
C ALA A 49 47.75 28.27 3.35
N THR A 50 47.02 27.80 2.33
CA THR A 50 47.09 26.49 1.66
C THR A 50 47.67 25.30 2.45
N GLU A 51 46.85 24.29 2.73
CA GLU A 51 47.19 22.86 2.52
C GLU A 51 45.99 21.92 2.79
N ALA A 52 45.81 20.99 1.84
CA ALA A 52 45.02 19.76 1.90
C ALA A 52 43.51 19.84 2.18
N SER A 53 42.72 19.77 1.09
CA SER A 53 41.33 19.30 1.13
C SER A 53 41.28 17.94 1.84
N PRO A 54 40.47 17.75 2.90
CA PRO A 54 40.25 16.42 3.44
C PRO A 54 39.41 15.63 2.42
N VAL A 55 40.09 14.81 1.60
CA VAL A 55 39.50 13.79 0.70
C VAL A 55 38.97 12.60 1.52
N PHE A 56 38.47 12.86 2.73
CA PHE A 56 37.77 11.87 3.53
C PHE A 56 36.65 12.59 4.26
N LYS A 57 35.44 12.52 3.69
CA LYS A 57 34.22 12.75 4.47
C LYS A 57 34.01 11.49 5.31
N PRO A 58 34.01 11.57 6.65
CA PRO A 58 33.57 10.45 7.46
C PRO A 58 32.11 10.16 7.07
N LEU A 59 31.80 8.90 6.78
CA LEU A 59 30.41 8.46 6.65
C LEU A 59 29.79 8.58 8.04
N THR A 60 29.25 9.76 8.34
CA THR A 60 28.29 9.93 9.42
C THR A 60 27.17 8.96 9.11
N ALA A 61 27.03 7.96 9.98
CA ALA A 61 25.92 7.06 9.99
C ALA A 61 24.65 7.84 10.37
N ASP A 62 24.14 8.65 9.45
CA ASP A 62 22.74 9.04 9.41
C ASP A 62 21.93 7.87 8.84
N GLY A 63 21.97 6.76 9.59
CA GLY A 63 20.92 5.78 9.51
C GLY A 63 19.80 6.27 10.41
N LEU A 64 18.66 6.64 9.83
CA LEU A 64 17.31 6.38 10.34
C LEU A 64 16.25 6.87 9.33
N GLY A 65 16.07 6.05 8.28
CA GLY A 65 14.77 5.63 7.75
C GLY A 65 13.74 6.69 7.39
N THR A 66 13.67 7.04 6.11
CA THR A 66 12.38 7.04 5.41
C THR A 66 12.38 5.84 4.46
N PRO A 67 11.35 4.98 4.49
CA PRO A 67 11.40 3.68 3.84
C PRO A 67 11.37 3.86 2.32
N GLN A 68 12.33 3.25 1.62
CA GLN A 68 12.26 2.49 0.34
C GLN A 68 11.08 2.74 -0.64
N ARG A 69 10.51 3.94 -0.71
CA ARG A 69 9.37 4.25 -1.59
C ARG A 69 9.84 4.67 -2.98
N ASN A 70 10.99 5.32 -3.09
CA ASN A 70 11.45 5.84 -4.39
C ASN A 70 11.83 4.74 -5.41
N ASP A 71 12.17 3.53 -4.96
CA ASP A 71 12.51 2.43 -5.87
C ASP A 71 11.27 1.87 -6.59
N ILE A 72 10.09 1.92 -5.96
CA ILE A 72 8.86 1.44 -6.60
C ILE A 72 8.44 2.39 -7.72
N ASP A 73 8.62 3.70 -7.53
CA ASP A 73 8.19 4.73 -8.48
C ASP A 73 8.89 4.58 -9.83
N MET A 74 10.15 4.14 -9.86
CA MET A 74 10.87 3.85 -11.10
C MET A 74 10.31 2.64 -11.87
N ILE A 75 9.70 1.67 -11.17
CA ILE A 75 9.15 0.44 -11.77
C ILE A 75 7.75 0.67 -12.34
N LEU A 76 7.01 1.69 -11.86
CA LEU A 76 5.64 1.95 -12.28
C LEU A 76 5.50 2.30 -13.77
N ASP A 77 6.55 2.84 -14.39
CA ASP A 77 6.54 3.28 -15.80
C ASP A 77 6.90 2.16 -16.79
N ILE A 78 7.16 0.94 -16.31
CA ILE A 78 7.51 -0.19 -17.18
C ILE A 78 6.26 -0.62 -17.97
N PRO A 79 6.29 -0.59 -19.32
CA PRO A 79 5.15 -1.03 -20.12
C PRO A 79 4.95 -2.54 -19.99
N VAL A 80 3.70 -2.96 -19.77
CA VAL A 80 3.31 -4.37 -19.70
C VAL A 80 2.33 -4.71 -20.81
N GLN A 81 2.46 -5.92 -21.37
CA GLN A 81 1.50 -6.42 -22.35
C GLN A 81 0.29 -7.03 -21.64
N LEU A 82 -0.87 -6.44 -21.88
CA LEU A 82 -2.15 -6.94 -21.41
C LEU A 82 -2.85 -7.66 -22.57
N THR A 83 -3.21 -8.92 -22.33
CA THR A 83 -3.89 -9.78 -23.29
C THR A 83 -5.32 -9.99 -22.81
N VAL A 84 -6.27 -9.83 -23.73
CA VAL A 84 -7.68 -10.12 -23.46
C VAL A 84 -8.06 -11.30 -24.34
N GLU A 85 -8.61 -12.34 -23.73
CA GLU A 85 -8.96 -13.57 -24.43
C GLU A 85 -10.48 -13.72 -24.51
N LEU A 86 -10.98 -13.92 -25.73
CA LEU A 86 -12.38 -14.28 -25.94
C LEU A 86 -12.69 -15.69 -25.40
N GLY A 87 -11.73 -16.59 -25.51
CA GLY A 87 -11.84 -17.96 -25.03
C GLY A 87 -10.69 -18.82 -25.54
N ARG A 88 -10.57 -20.01 -24.94
CA ARG A 88 -9.60 -21.04 -25.33
C ARG A 88 -10.36 -22.28 -25.76
N THR A 89 -9.72 -23.15 -26.52
CA THR A 89 -10.18 -24.52 -26.72
C THR A 89 -9.00 -25.43 -27.02
N LYS A 90 -9.17 -26.74 -26.83
CA LYS A 90 -8.18 -27.76 -27.19
C LYS A 90 -8.65 -28.51 -28.41
N VAL A 91 -7.90 -28.39 -29.51
CA VAL A 91 -8.15 -29.14 -30.74
C VAL A 91 -7.02 -30.15 -31.00
N PRO A 92 -7.33 -31.35 -31.52
CA PRO A 92 -6.28 -32.28 -31.91
C PRO A 92 -5.48 -31.72 -33.10
N ILE A 93 -4.19 -32.04 -33.16
CA ILE A 93 -3.27 -31.55 -34.21
C ILE A 93 -3.82 -31.82 -35.61
N LYS A 94 -4.45 -32.98 -35.82
CA LYS A 94 -5.10 -33.33 -37.08
C LYS A 94 -6.16 -32.31 -37.52
N ASN A 95 -6.96 -31.76 -36.59
CA ASN A 95 -7.99 -30.78 -36.92
C ASN A 95 -7.36 -29.40 -37.14
N LEU A 96 -6.36 -29.03 -36.36
CA LEU A 96 -5.61 -27.77 -36.53
C LEU A 96 -5.00 -27.66 -37.94
N LEU A 97 -4.41 -28.74 -38.45
CA LEU A 97 -3.82 -28.80 -39.79
C LEU A 97 -4.84 -28.77 -40.93
N GLN A 98 -6.12 -29.04 -40.64
CA GLN A 98 -7.21 -28.99 -41.63
C GLN A 98 -7.93 -27.64 -41.66
N LEU A 99 -7.59 -26.71 -40.76
CA LEU A 99 -8.22 -25.39 -40.74
C LEU A 99 -7.90 -24.63 -42.02
N ALA A 100 -8.95 -24.15 -42.67
CA ALA A 100 -8.90 -23.31 -43.86
C ALA A 100 -9.72 -22.03 -43.65
N GLN A 101 -9.59 -21.07 -44.56
CA GLN A 101 -10.40 -19.87 -44.55
C GLN A 101 -11.90 -20.23 -44.49
N GLY A 102 -12.61 -19.64 -43.53
CA GLY A 102 -14.02 -19.92 -43.28
C GLY A 102 -14.30 -21.05 -42.29
N SER A 103 -13.28 -21.72 -41.76
CA SER A 103 -13.47 -22.69 -40.67
C SER A 103 -13.91 -21.97 -39.40
N VAL A 104 -14.90 -22.52 -38.70
CA VAL A 104 -15.38 -22.03 -37.41
C VAL A 104 -14.84 -22.96 -36.32
N VAL A 105 -14.23 -22.39 -35.28
CA VAL A 105 -13.73 -23.13 -34.12
C VAL A 105 -14.52 -22.69 -32.91
N GLU A 106 -15.18 -23.65 -32.26
CA GLU A 106 -15.90 -23.41 -31.01
C GLU A 106 -14.90 -23.19 -29.87
N LEU A 107 -15.19 -22.22 -29.01
CA LEU A 107 -14.39 -21.90 -27.83
C LEU A 107 -15.09 -22.42 -26.57
N ASP A 108 -14.33 -22.66 -25.51
CA ASP A 108 -14.84 -23.15 -24.24
C ASP A 108 -15.61 -22.07 -23.46
N ALA A 109 -15.47 -20.80 -23.84
CA ALA A 109 -16.14 -19.66 -23.20
C ALA A 109 -17.61 -19.56 -23.62
N LEU A 110 -18.51 -19.33 -22.66
CA LEU A 110 -19.93 -19.17 -22.96
C LEU A 110 -20.26 -17.74 -23.40
N ALA A 111 -21.24 -17.62 -24.30
CA ALA A 111 -21.70 -16.31 -24.75
C ALA A 111 -22.28 -15.50 -23.58
N GLY A 112 -21.78 -14.27 -23.41
CA GLY A 112 -22.22 -13.36 -22.35
C GLY A 112 -21.43 -13.48 -21.04
N GLU A 113 -20.51 -14.43 -20.93
CA GLU A 113 -19.55 -14.44 -19.82
C GLU A 113 -18.50 -13.33 -20.01
N PRO A 114 -17.96 -12.77 -18.89
CA PRO A 114 -16.85 -11.85 -18.98
C PRO A 114 -15.62 -12.55 -19.58
N MET A 115 -14.81 -11.77 -20.28
CA MET A 115 -13.56 -12.17 -20.91
C MET A 115 -12.41 -12.14 -19.92
N ASP A 116 -11.52 -13.13 -20.04
CA ASP A 116 -10.29 -13.22 -19.26
C ASP A 116 -9.32 -12.09 -19.66
N VAL A 117 -8.80 -11.37 -18.67
CA VAL A 117 -7.74 -10.37 -18.85
C VAL A 117 -6.47 -10.88 -18.18
N LEU A 118 -5.44 -11.07 -18.99
CA LEU A 118 -4.18 -11.63 -18.58
C LEU A 118 -3.04 -10.63 -18.73
N VAL A 119 -2.04 -10.76 -17.86
CA VAL A 119 -0.74 -10.11 -18.03
C VAL A 119 0.33 -11.17 -17.85
N ASN A 120 1.28 -11.24 -18.79
CA ASN A 120 2.30 -12.29 -18.84
C ASN A 120 1.72 -13.71 -18.75
N GLY A 121 0.51 -13.93 -19.28
CA GLY A 121 -0.18 -15.23 -19.23
C GLY A 121 -0.87 -15.57 -17.90
N TYR A 122 -0.87 -14.66 -16.93
CA TYR A 122 -1.60 -14.82 -15.67
C TYR A 122 -2.91 -14.03 -15.69
N LEU A 123 -4.01 -14.67 -15.30
CA LEU A 123 -5.30 -14.01 -15.10
C LEU A 123 -5.19 -12.97 -13.97
N ILE A 124 -5.51 -11.73 -14.29
CA ILE A 124 -5.52 -10.62 -13.33
C ILE A 124 -6.90 -10.01 -13.14
N ALA A 125 -7.77 -10.13 -14.14
CA ALA A 125 -9.08 -9.50 -14.14
C ALA A 125 -10.06 -10.23 -15.08
N GLN A 126 -11.33 -9.91 -14.91
CA GLN A 126 -12.43 -10.27 -15.79
C GLN A 126 -13.04 -8.99 -16.33
N GLY A 127 -13.53 -8.99 -17.56
CA GLY A 127 -14.18 -7.81 -18.10
C GLY A 127 -15.04 -8.08 -19.33
N GLU A 128 -15.96 -7.16 -19.58
CA GLU A 128 -16.84 -7.24 -20.74
C GLU A 128 -16.35 -6.34 -21.88
N VAL A 129 -16.60 -6.78 -23.12
CA VAL A 129 -16.26 -6.00 -24.30
C VAL A 129 -17.19 -4.80 -24.43
N VAL A 130 -16.61 -3.63 -24.65
CA VAL A 130 -17.35 -2.39 -24.91
C VAL A 130 -16.79 -1.73 -26.17
N VAL A 131 -17.60 -0.93 -26.85
CA VAL A 131 -17.13 -0.12 -27.99
C VAL A 131 -17.10 1.33 -27.56
N VAL A 132 -15.95 1.97 -27.69
CA VAL A 132 -15.73 3.37 -27.36
C VAL A 132 -15.03 4.03 -28.54
N ASN A 133 -15.64 5.07 -29.13
CA ASN A 133 -15.10 5.78 -30.29
C ASN A 133 -14.71 4.84 -31.45
N GLU A 134 -15.61 3.92 -31.81
CA GLU A 134 -15.40 2.90 -32.86
C GLU A 134 -14.23 1.93 -32.60
N LYS A 135 -13.67 1.95 -31.39
CA LYS A 135 -12.63 1.02 -30.94
C LYS A 135 -13.18 0.06 -29.91
N PHE A 136 -12.69 -1.17 -29.95
CA PHE A 136 -12.93 -2.12 -28.87
C PHE A 136 -12.19 -1.66 -27.60
N GLY A 137 -12.86 -1.75 -26.47
CA GLY A 137 -12.33 -1.59 -25.13
C GLY A 137 -12.85 -2.68 -24.22
N ILE A 138 -12.27 -2.79 -23.02
CA ILE A 138 -12.71 -3.73 -21.98
C ILE A 138 -13.09 -2.94 -20.75
N ARG A 139 -14.30 -3.20 -20.23
CA ARG A 139 -14.71 -2.74 -18.91
C ARG A 139 -14.47 -3.86 -17.92
N LEU A 140 -13.57 -3.62 -16.97
CA LEU A 140 -13.23 -4.57 -15.92
C LEU A 140 -14.44 -4.74 -14.99
N THR A 141 -14.90 -5.97 -14.82
CA THR A 141 -15.99 -6.35 -13.91
C THR A 141 -15.45 -6.82 -12.56
N ASP A 142 -14.35 -7.57 -12.58
CA ASP A 142 -13.66 -8.06 -11.38
C ASP A 142 -12.15 -7.99 -11.59
N ILE A 143 -11.40 -7.69 -10.53
CA ILE A 143 -9.94 -7.53 -10.61
C ILE A 143 -9.25 -7.82 -9.28
N ILE A 144 -8.14 -8.55 -9.35
CA ILE A 144 -7.33 -8.87 -8.16
C ILE A 144 -6.70 -7.62 -7.53
N THR A 145 -6.24 -7.76 -6.28
CA THR A 145 -5.64 -6.65 -5.53
C THR A 145 -4.35 -6.15 -6.18
N PRO A 146 -3.97 -4.86 -6.04
CA PRO A 146 -2.73 -4.34 -6.61
C PRO A 146 -1.48 -5.12 -6.17
N SER A 147 -1.42 -5.56 -4.91
CA SER A 147 -0.32 -6.36 -4.37
C SER A 147 -0.19 -7.72 -5.06
N GLU A 148 -1.30 -8.35 -5.43
CA GLU A 148 -1.27 -9.63 -6.16
C GLU A 148 -0.86 -9.43 -7.61
N ARG A 149 -1.24 -8.31 -8.26
CA ARG A 149 -0.79 -8.00 -9.63
C ARG A 149 0.72 -7.91 -9.72
N ILE A 150 1.36 -7.20 -8.78
CA ILE A 150 2.82 -7.08 -8.71
C ILE A 150 3.47 -8.45 -8.53
N ARG A 151 2.88 -9.34 -7.72
CA ARG A 151 3.39 -10.71 -7.55
C ARG A 151 3.26 -11.55 -8.82
N LYS A 152 2.19 -11.37 -9.60
CA LYS A 152 1.95 -12.09 -10.87
C LYS A 152 2.84 -11.57 -12.00
N LEU A 153 3.25 -10.30 -11.97
CA LEU A 153 4.19 -9.72 -12.93
C LEU A 153 5.61 -10.27 -12.80
N ASN A 154 6.03 -10.64 -11.58
CA ASN A 154 7.38 -11.11 -11.26
C ASN A 154 7.58 -12.63 -11.44
N ARG A 155 6.57 -13.36 -11.92
CA ARG A 155 6.69 -14.80 -12.22
C ARG A 155 6.89 -15.03 -13.69
#